data_AF-A0A6P2EFR3-F1
#
_entry.id   AF-A0A6P2EFR3-F1
#
_cell.length_a   1.000
_cell.length_b   1.000
_cell.length_c   1.000
_cell.angle_alpha   90.00
_cell.angle_beta   90.00
_cell.angle_gamma   90.00
#
_symmetry.space_group_name_H-M   'P 1'
#
loop_
_entity.id
_entity.type
_entity.pdbx_description
1 polymer ?
#
loop_
_entity_poly.entity_id
_entity_poly.type
_entity_poly.pdbx_seq_one_letter_code
_entity_poly.pdbx_strand_id
1 'polypeptide(L)' 'MKDVEFFQWYIPDRLTGKPYFSRWKMSEDHAQKMYPGCKKEPATREVRFIATTEEERIDFATSAHSKIKPGNAGRDPS' A
#
# COMPACT_ATOMS: atom_id res chain seq x y z
N MET A 1 12.77 5.57 7.66
CA MET A 1 11.50 5.67 6.90
C MET A 1 11.77 6.35 5.57
N LYS A 2 11.21 5.86 4.47
CA LYS A 2 11.36 6.45 3.14
C LYS A 2 10.00 6.72 2.50
N ASP A 3 9.90 7.86 1.83
CA ASP A 3 8.77 8.17 0.95
C ASP A 3 8.83 7.30 -0.30
N VAL A 4 7.78 6.50 -0.49
CA VAL A 4 7.61 5.67 -1.68
C VAL A 4 6.33 6.07 -2.39
N GLU A 5 6.46 6.39 -3.67
CA GLU A 5 5.32 6.72 -4.51
C GLU A 5 4.66 5.47 -5.09
N PHE A 6 3.34 5.47 -5.07
CA PHE A 6 2.47 4.43 -5.58
C PHE A 6 1.52 5.01 -6.61
N PHE A 7 1.35 4.31 -7.72
CA PHE A 7 0.47 4.71 -8.83
C PHE A 7 -0.36 3.51 -9.27
N GLN A 8 -1.50 3.77 -9.91
CA GLN A 8 -2.10 2.81 -10.83
C GLN A 8 -1.37 2.88 -12.18
N TRP A 9 -1.41 1.77 -12.90
CA TRP A 9 -0.58 1.55 -14.09
C TRP A 9 -1.43 1.06 -15.26
N TYR A 10 -1.15 1.56 -16.46
CA TYR A 10 -1.58 0.96 -17.71
C TYR A 10 -0.62 -0.18 -18.05
N ILE A 11 -1.07 -1.41 -17.84
CA ILE A 11 -0.32 -2.63 -18.07
C ILE A 11 -0.59 -3.10 -19.49
N PRO A 12 0.44 -3.32 -20.32
CA PRO A 12 0.25 -3.86 -21.67
C PRO A 12 -0.31 -5.29 -21.58
N ASP A 13 -1.46 -5.53 -22.20
CA ASP A 13 -2.00 -6.88 -22.38
C ASP A 13 -1.41 -7.52 -23.64
N ARG A 14 -0.70 -8.64 -23.48
CA ARG A 14 -0.16 -9.39 -24.62
C ARG A 14 -1.20 -10.26 -25.32
N LEU A 15 -2.32 -10.56 -24.68
CA LEU A 15 -3.39 -11.38 -25.26
C LEU A 15 -4.29 -10.55 -26.16
N THR A 16 -4.73 -9.38 -25.68
CA THR A 16 -5.65 -8.51 -26.42
C THR A 16 -4.97 -7.36 -27.17
N GLY A 17 -3.69 -7.08 -26.87
CA GLY A 17 -2.95 -5.94 -27.41
C GLY A 17 -3.38 -4.58 -26.85
N LYS A 18 -4.37 -4.53 -25.97
CA LYS A 18 -4.88 -3.27 -25.38
C LYS A 18 -4.39 -3.15 -23.94
N PRO A 19 -3.77 -2.04 -23.54
CA PRO A 19 -3.37 -1.87 -22.15
C PRO A 19 -4.61 -1.86 -21.25
N TYR A 20 -4.52 -2.54 -20.11
CA TYR A 20 -5.55 -2.50 -19.08
C TYR A 20 -5.05 -1.73 -17.86
N PHE A 21 -6.00 -1.19 -17.10
CA PHE A 21 -5.69 -0.41 -15.92
C PHE A 21 -5.53 -1.30 -14.68
N SER A 22 -4.46 -1.10 -13.92
CA SER A 22 -4.16 -1.94 -12.76
C SER A 22 -5.21 -1.75 -11.66
N ARG A 23 -5.60 -2.86 -11.02
CA ARG A 23 -6.54 -2.83 -9.88
C ARG A 23 -5.91 -2.20 -8.63
N TRP A 24 -4.61 -2.45 -8.45
CA TRP A 24 -3.87 -2.05 -7.26
C TRP A 24 -2.81 -1.02 -7.61
N LYS A 25 -2.47 -0.18 -6.63
CA LYS A 25 -1.35 0.75 -6.73
C LYS A 25 -0.05 0.05 -6.37
N MET A 26 0.99 0.34 -7.14
CA MET A 26 2.32 -0.26 -7.00
C MET A 26 3.40 0.80 -7.13
N SER A 27 4.57 0.56 -6.54
CA SER A 27 5.75 1.37 -6.78
C SER A 27 6.29 1.15 -8.20
N GLU A 28 7.04 2.12 -8.70
CA GLU A 28 7.62 2.07 -10.05
C GLU A 28 8.53 0.85 -10.26
N ASP A 29 9.39 0.55 -9.28
CA ASP A 29 10.28 -0.62 -9.31
C ASP A 29 9.49 -1.94 -9.43
N HIS A 30 8.46 -2.11 -8.60
CA HIS A 30 7.61 -3.30 -8.63
C HIS A 30 6.85 -3.40 -9.96
N ALA A 31 6.26 -2.31 -10.42
CA ALA A 31 5.47 -2.29 -11.64
C ALA A 31 6.32 -2.63 -12.88
N GLN A 32 7.53 -2.07 -13.00
CA GLN A 32 8.42 -2.38 -14.13
C GLN A 32 8.93 -3.83 -14.08
N LYS A 33 9.18 -4.37 -12.89
CA LYS A 33 9.60 -5.78 -12.73
C LYS A 33 8.51 -6.77 -13.12
N MET A 34 7.26 -6.52 -12.71
CA MET A 34 6.12 -7.40 -12.97
C MET A 34 5.56 -7.22 -14.39
N TYR A 35 5.53 -5.98 -14.87
CA TYR A 35 4.88 -5.59 -16.11
C TYR A 35 5.80 -4.67 -16.95
N PRO A 36 6.82 -5.22 -17.62
CA PRO A 36 7.73 -4.41 -18.43
C PRO A 36 7.00 -3.59 -19.49
N GLY A 37 7.27 -2.28 -19.52
CA GLY A 37 6.63 -1.33 -20.46
C GLY A 37 5.28 -0.79 -19.99
N CYS A 38 4.88 -1.02 -18.73
CA CYS A 38 3.73 -0.35 -18.16
C CYS A 38 3.96 1.16 -17.99
N LYS A 39 2.87 1.95 -18.08
CA LYS A 39 2.89 3.40 -17.91
C LYS A 39 2.15 3.78 -16.64
N LYS A 40 2.76 4.64 -15.80
CA LYS A 40 2.08 5.18 -14.61
C LYS A 40 0.96 6.13 -15.01
N GLU A 41 -0.12 6.13 -14.24
CA GLU A 41 -1.19 7.12 -14.31
C GLU A 41 -0.95 8.20 -13.24
N PRO A 42 -0.40 9.38 -13.61
CA PRO A 42 0.02 10.39 -12.64
C PRO A 42 -1.11 10.92 -11.77
N ALA A 43 -2.35 10.89 -12.26
CA ALA A 43 -3.52 11.34 -11.51
C ALA A 43 -3.79 10.49 -10.25
N THR A 44 -3.22 9.29 -10.16
CA THR A 44 -3.46 8.33 -9.06
C THR A 44 -2.34 8.29 -8.02
N ARG A 45 -1.39 9.23 -8.10
CA ARG A 45 -0.24 9.35 -7.20
C ARG A 45 -0.65 9.27 -5.73
N GLU A 46 0.01 8.37 -5.01
CA GLU A 46 -0.13 8.21 -3.57
C GLU A 46 1.24 8.04 -2.95
N VAL A 47 1.56 8.84 -1.95
CA VAL A 47 2.84 8.76 -1.23
C VAL A 47 2.60 8.02 0.07
N ARG A 48 3.38 6.97 0.33
CA ARG A 48 3.35 6.21 1.59
C ARG A 48 4.72 6.24 2.23
N PHE A 49 4.72 6.36 3.56
CA PHE A 49 5.92 6.21 4.38
C PHE A 49 6.15 4.73 4.67
N ILE A 50 7.26 4.19 4.18
CA ILE A 50 7.62 2.79 4.41
C ILE A 50 8.84 2.74 5.32
N ALA A 51 8.72 2.00 6.41
CA ALA A 51 9.82 1.64 7.29
C ALA A 51 10.89 0.87 6.49
N THR A 52 12.09 1.42 6.44
CA THR A 52 13.20 0.90 5.62
C THR A 52 14.05 -0.13 6.34
N THR A 53 13.91 -0.21 7.67
CA THR A 53 14.65 -1.15 8.53
C THR A 53 13.69 -2.09 9.28
N GLU A 54 14.19 -3.27 9.67
CA GLU A 54 13.46 -4.26 10.48
C GLU A 54 12.98 -3.64 11.81
N GLU A 55 13.81 -2.80 12.42
CA GLU A 55 13.52 -2.09 13.69
C GLU A 55 12.36 -1.08 13.54
N GLU A 56 12.31 -0.34 12.43
CA GLU A 56 11.22 0.61 12.15
C GLU A 56 9.88 -0.09 11.81
N ARG A 57 9.91 -1.36 11.35
CA ARG A 57 8.69 -2.14 11.09
C ARG A 57 7.96 -2.52 12.38
N ILE A 58 8.71 -2.73 13.46
CA ILE A 58 8.15 -3.12 14.77
C ILE A 58 7.35 -1.96 15.37
N ASP A 59 7.85 -0.72 15.29
CA ASP A 59 7.18 0.48 15.82
C ASP A 59 5.84 0.81 15.13
N PHE A 60 5.71 0.50 13.84
CA PHE A 60 4.45 0.69 13.12
C PHE A 60 3.42 -0.38 13.49
N ALA A 61 3.87 -1.62 13.70
CA ALA A 61 3.00 -2.73 14.10
C ALA A 61 2.45 -2.56 15.52
N THR A 62 3.25 -2.03 16.45
CA THR A 62 2.84 -1.76 17.84
C THR A 62 1.92 -0.53 17.96
N SER A 63 2.16 0.53 17.18
CA SER A 63 1.26 1.71 17.17
C SER A 63 -0.13 1.42 16.59
N ALA A 64 -0.23 0.53 15.60
CA ALA A 64 -1.52 0.11 15.05
C ALA A 64 -2.34 -0.77 16.02
N HIS A 65 -1.70 -1.47 16.96
CA HIS A 65 -2.35 -2.34 17.95
C HIS A 65 -2.89 -1.58 19.18
N SER A 66 -2.56 -0.29 19.34
CA SER A 66 -2.98 0.51 20.51
C SER A 66 -4.40 1.12 20.39
N LYS A 67 -5.15 0.84 19.32
CA LYS A 67 -6.57 1.26 19.19
C LYS A 67 -7.61 0.24 19.67
N ILE A 68 -7.22 -0.77 20.46
CA ILE A 68 -8.20 -1.48 21.28
C ILE A 68 -8.47 -0.58 22.48
N LYS A 69 -9.58 0.19 22.43
CA LYS A 69 -10.10 0.92 23.58
C LYS A 69 -10.20 -0.07 24.76
N PRO A 70 -9.65 0.22 25.96
CA PRO A 70 -10.13 -0.45 27.15
C PRO A 70 -11.61 -0.04 27.29
N GLY A 71 -12.51 -0.96 26.98
CA GLY A 71 -13.94 -0.80 27.21
C GLY A 71 -14.16 -0.53 28.68
N ASN A 72 -14.66 0.67 28.96
CA ASN A 72 -15.00 1.17 30.27
C ASN A 72 -16.25 0.45 30.81
N ALA A 73 -16.18 0.12 32.10
CA ALA A 73 -17.28 0.02 33.08
C ALA A 73 -18.45 -0.95 32.85
N GLY A 74 -18.57 -1.88 33.81
CA GLY A 74 -19.79 -1.99 34.61
C GLY A 74 -20.88 -2.92 34.10
N ARG A 75 -20.98 -4.10 34.71
CA ARG A 75 -22.28 -4.76 34.94
C ARG A 75 -22.20 -5.72 36.11
N ASP A 76 -22.46 -5.20 37.30
CA ASP A 76 -23.20 -5.94 38.32
C ASP A 76 -24.62 -6.16 37.78
N PRO A 77 -25.17 -7.37 37.90
CA PRO A 77 -26.41 -7.42 38.66
C PRO A 77 -26.52 -8.67 39.55
N SER A 78 -26.77 -8.38 40.84
CA SER A 78 -27.67 -9.05 41.80
C SER A 78 -27.75 -10.58 41.85
#